data_AF-A0A2E1N037-F1
#
_entry.id   AF-A0A2E1N037-F1
#
_cell.length_a   1.000
_cell.length_b   1.000
_cell.length_c   1.000
_cell.angle_alpha   90.00
_cell.angle_beta   90.00
_cell.angle_gamma   90.00
#
_symmetry.space_group_name_H-M   'P 1'
#
loop_
_entity.id
_entity.type
_entity.pdbx_description
1 polymer ?
#
loop_
_entity_poly.entity_id
_entity_poly.type
_entity_poly.pdbx_seq_one_letter_code
_entity_poly.pdbx_strand_id
1 'polypeptide(L)'
;MWPVFALLFLITSFFFSCTKLFLSSYIKNPLKYMHLQIRYFGVKVLISGSFVCFLCIYNEDLKKELIIAGLLNFIVCHFIEGFVFQKKITNGNS
;
A
#
# COMPACT_ATOMS: atom_id res chain seq x y z
N MET A 1 -19.06 -6.15 10.11
CA MET A 1 -17.77 -5.59 10.54
C MET A 1 -16.58 -6.52 10.29
N TRP A 2 -16.57 -7.75 10.78
CA TRP A 2 -15.48 -8.72 10.54
C TRP A 2 -14.98 -8.89 9.08
N PRO A 3 -15.84 -8.98 8.04
CA PRO A 3 -15.36 -9.14 6.66
C PRO A 3 -14.62 -7.91 6.12
N VAL A 4 -14.97 -6.71 6.60
CA VAL A 4 -14.30 -5.46 6.20
C VAL A 4 -12.87 -5.42 6.74
N PHE A 5 -12.67 -5.78 8.02
CA PHE A 5 -11.35 -5.84 8.62
C PHE A 5 -10.45 -6.89 7.98
N ALA A 6 -11.00 -8.08 7.69
CA ALA A 6 -10.27 -9.13 6.99
C ALA A 6 -9.79 -8.65 5.61
N LEU A 7 -10.64 -7.94 4.87
CA LEU A 7 -10.29 -7.41 3.55
C LEU A 7 -9.25 -6.28 3.60
N LEU A 8 -9.38 -5.36 4.56
CA LEU A 8 -8.36 -4.33 4.79
C LEU A 8 -7.00 -4.98 5.09
N PHE A 9 -6.97 -6.01 5.94
CA PHE A 9 -5.76 -6.74 6.28
C PHE A 9 -5.14 -7.47 5.08
N LEU A 10 -5.96 -8.10 4.23
CA LEU A 10 -5.50 -8.77 3.00
C LEU A 10 -4.84 -7.77 2.05
N ILE A 11 -5.44 -6.59 1.87
CA ILE A 11 -4.88 -5.53 1.03
C ILE A 11 -3.55 -5.02 1.58
N THR A 12 -3.47 -4.77 2.88
CA THR A 12 -2.24 -4.36 3.56
C THR A 12 -1.13 -5.40 3.38
N SER A 13 -1.46 -6.68 3.56
CA SER A 13 -0.53 -7.79 3.40
C SER A 13 -0.05 -7.96 1.96
N PHE A 14 -0.96 -7.78 0.99
CA PHE A 14 -0.64 -7.78 -0.44
C PHE A 14 0.34 -6.64 -0.78
N PHE A 15 0.04 -5.41 -0.36
CA PHE A 15 0.93 -4.28 -0.61
C PHE A 15 2.31 -4.49 0.01
N PHE A 16 2.37 -4.92 1.27
CA PHE A 16 3.64 -5.19 1.94
C PHE A 16 4.49 -6.27 1.23
N SER A 17 3.83 -7.30 0.72
CA SER A 17 4.49 -8.36 -0.07
C SER A 17 5.05 -7.81 -1.38
N CYS A 18 4.28 -6.98 -2.10
CA CYS A 18 4.75 -6.27 -3.28
C CYS A 18 5.95 -5.36 -2.96
N THR A 19 5.90 -4.58 -1.87
CA THR A 19 7.01 -3.72 -1.45
C THR A 19 8.30 -4.53 -1.29
N LYS A 20 8.24 -5.69 -0.60
CA LYS A 20 9.42 -6.56 -0.42
C LYS A 20 10.01 -7.01 -1.76
N LEU A 21 9.16 -7.39 -2.72
CA LEU A 21 9.60 -7.78 -4.07
C LEU A 21 10.30 -6.62 -4.78
N PHE A 22 9.73 -5.41 -4.74
CA PHE A 22 10.33 -4.22 -5.34
C PHE A 22 11.65 -3.83 -4.66
N LEU A 23 11.72 -3.97 -3.35
CA LEU A 23 12.90 -3.69 -2.54
C LEU A 23 14.07 -4.66 -2.83
N SER A 24 13.78 -5.88 -3.28
CA SER A 24 14.80 -6.80 -3.80
C SER A 24 15.35 -6.33 -5.15
N SER A 25 14.48 -5.78 -6.00
CA SER A 25 14.88 -5.23 -7.30
C SER A 25 15.70 -3.93 -7.19
N TYR A 26 15.53 -3.16 -6.10
CA TYR A 26 16.29 -1.93 -5.81
C TYR A 26 17.81 -2.13 -5.79
N ILE A 27 18.29 -3.20 -5.16
CA ILE A 27 19.72 -3.51 -5.01
C ILE A 27 20.41 -3.57 -6.38
N LYS A 28 19.68 -3.96 -7.43
CA LYS A 28 20.23 -4.14 -8.77
C LYS A 28 20.26 -2.85 -9.61
N ASN A 29 19.41 -1.84 -9.34
CA ASN A 29 19.33 -0.61 -10.14
C ASN A 29 18.46 0.49 -9.48
N PRO A 30 19.05 1.56 -8.90
CA PRO A 30 18.30 2.59 -8.16
C PRO A 30 17.41 3.49 -9.04
N LEU A 31 17.86 3.88 -10.25
CA LEU A 31 17.05 4.71 -11.16
C LEU A 31 15.80 3.99 -11.66
N LYS A 32 15.94 2.71 -12.00
CA LYS A 32 14.82 1.86 -12.43
C LYS A 32 13.80 1.65 -11.29
N TYR A 33 14.27 1.62 -10.05
CA TYR A 33 13.42 1.49 -8.87
C TYR A 33 12.51 2.72 -8.67
N MET A 34 13.03 3.94 -8.79
CA MET A 34 12.21 5.15 -8.60
C MET A 34 11.04 5.19 -9.60
N HIS A 35 11.29 4.86 -10.87
CA HIS A 35 10.22 4.75 -11.86
C HIS A 35 9.21 3.65 -11.51
N LEU A 36 9.69 2.50 -11.03
CA LEU A 36 8.84 1.38 -10.64
C LEU A 36 7.99 1.70 -9.41
N GLN A 37 8.53 2.48 -8.46
CA GLN A 37 7.83 2.94 -7.26
C GLN A 37 6.70 3.90 -7.59
N ILE A 38 6.90 4.84 -8.54
CA ILE A 38 5.84 5.73 -9.01
C ILE A 38 4.72 4.93 -9.69
N ARG A 39 5.07 3.96 -10.55
CA ARG A 39 4.09 3.06 -11.18
C ARG A 39 3.33 2.24 -10.14
N TYR A 40 4.05 1.70 -9.15
CA TYR A 40 3.47 0.92 -8.07
C TYR A 40 2.52 1.76 -7.21
N PHE A 41 2.88 3.00 -6.90
CA PHE A 41 2.00 3.94 -6.20
C PHE A 41 0.68 4.15 -6.95
N GLY A 42 0.73 4.35 -8.28
CA GLY A 42 -0.48 4.45 -9.11
C GLY A 42 -1.35 3.20 -9.03
N VAL A 43 -0.75 2.00 -9.14
CA VAL A 43 -1.47 0.72 -8.99
C VAL A 43 -2.08 0.59 -7.59
N LYS A 44 -1.35 1.00 -6.56
CA LYS A 44 -1.81 0.97 -5.17
C LYS A 44 -3.08 1.82 -4.99
N VAL A 45 -3.05 3.06 -5.48
CA VAL A 45 -4.19 3.99 -5.44
C VAL A 45 -5.40 3.43 -6.20
N LEU A 46 -5.19 2.88 -7.39
CA LEU A 46 -6.26 2.29 -8.20
C LEU A 46 -6.92 1.09 -7.50
N ILE A 47 -6.12 0.16 -6.97
CA ILE A 47 -6.62 -1.04 -6.28
C ILE A 47 -7.34 -0.63 -4.99
N SER A 48 -6.71 0.19 -4.14
CA SER A 48 -7.32 0.62 -2.88
C SER A 48 -8.58 1.44 -3.11
N GLY A 49 -8.58 2.34 -4.10
CA GLY A 49 -9.73 3.17 -4.44
C GLY A 49 -10.91 2.35 -4.97
N SER A 50 -10.66 1.45 -5.92
CA SER A 50 -11.69 0.53 -6.44
C SER A 50 -12.30 -0.31 -5.31
N PHE A 51 -11.45 -0.73 -4.37
CA PHE A 51 -11.89 -1.52 -3.24
C PHE A 51 -12.77 -0.75 -2.25
N VAL A 52 -12.36 0.47 -1.87
CA VAL A 52 -13.17 1.36 -1.03
C VAL A 52 -14.49 1.69 -1.72
N CYS A 53 -14.49 1.96 -3.02
CA CYS A 53 -15.71 2.17 -3.80
C CYS A 53 -16.65 0.96 -3.72
N PHE A 54 -16.14 -0.26 -3.91
CA PHE A 54 -16.94 -1.48 -3.81
C PHE A 54 -17.56 -1.65 -2.42
N LEU A 55 -16.79 -1.43 -1.35
CA LEU A 55 -17.29 -1.50 0.02
C LEU A 55 -18.35 -0.44 0.32
N CYS A 56 -18.19 0.77 -0.22
CA CYS A 56 -19.15 1.86 -0.11
C CYS A 56 -20.47 1.57 -0.85
N ILE A 57 -20.42 0.84 -1.98
CA ILE A 57 -21.61 0.38 -2.69
C ILE A 57 -22.34 -0.69 -1.88
N TYR A 58 -21.59 -1.62 -1.28
CA TYR A 58 -22.17 -2.73 -0.50
C TYR A 58 -22.70 -2.30 0.88
N ASN A 59 -22.09 -1.30 1.51
CA ASN A 59 -22.46 -0.81 2.84
C ASN A 59 -22.75 0.69 2.78
N GLU A 60 -23.91 1.06 2.25
CA GLU A 60 -24.23 2.47 2.02
C GLU A 60 -24.24 3.32 3.31
N ASP A 61 -24.68 2.74 4.42
CA ASP A 61 -24.76 3.42 5.72
C ASP A 61 -23.38 3.78 6.29
N LEU A 62 -22.33 3.05 5.88
CA LEU A 62 -20.97 3.18 6.42
C LEU A 62 -20.00 3.89 5.45
N LYS A 63 -20.52 4.50 4.38
CA LYS A 63 -19.71 5.15 3.32
C LYS A 63 -18.59 6.05 3.87
N LYS A 64 -18.92 6.94 4.81
CA LYS A 64 -17.94 7.88 5.40
C LYS A 64 -16.84 7.15 6.17
N GLU A 65 -17.22 6.19 7.00
CA GLU A 65 -16.27 5.41 7.82
C GLU A 65 -15.34 4.58 6.93
N LEU A 66 -15.87 3.95 5.89
CA LEU A 66 -15.10 3.13 4.96
C LEU A 66 -14.10 3.95 4.15
N ILE A 67 -14.47 5.16 3.73
CA ILE A 67 -13.55 6.09 3.05
C ILE A 67 -12.41 6.48 3.99
N ILE A 68 -12.73 6.87 5.23
CA ILE A 68 -11.71 7.26 6.23
C ILE A 68 -10.79 6.08 6.56
N ALA A 69 -11.35 4.89 6.80
CA ALA A 69 -10.58 3.68 7.09
C ALA A 69 -9.67 3.29 5.93
N GLY A 70 -10.17 3.38 4.69
CA GLY A 70 -9.37 3.14 3.48
C GLY A 70 -8.20 4.11 3.33
N LEU A 71 -8.45 5.40 3.55
CA LEU A 71 -7.41 6.44 3.52
C LEU A 71 -6.35 6.21 4.61
N LEU A 72 -6.77 5.96 5.85
CA LEU A 72 -5.85 5.68 6.96
C LEU A 72 -5.00 4.44 6.67
N ASN A 73 -5.62 3.36 6.17
CA ASN A 73 -4.88 2.16 5.81
C ASN A 73 -3.85 2.45 4.70
N PHE A 74 -4.23 3.20 3.67
CA PHE A 74 -3.33 3.59 2.60
C PHE A 74 -2.12 4.39 3.13
N ILE A 75 -2.36 5.38 3.98
CA ILE A 75 -1.32 6.22 4.59
C ILE A 75 -0.37 5.37 5.44
N VAL A 76 -0.90 4.54 6.33
CA VAL A 76 -0.08 3.67 7.20
C VAL A 76 0.78 2.73 6.35
N CYS A 77 0.20 2.08 5.34
CA CYS A 77 0.95 1.24 4.43
C CYS A 77 2.07 2.02 3.73
N HIS A 78 1.77 3.21 3.20
CA HIS A 78 2.77 4.04 2.50
C HIS A 78 3.90 4.52 3.43
N PHE A 79 3.57 4.87 4.67
CA PHE A 79 4.55 5.32 5.65
C PHE A 79 5.50 4.18 6.06
N ILE A 80 4.96 2.98 6.33
CA ILE A 80 5.76 1.79 6.63
C ILE A 80 6.69 1.46 5.46
N GLU A 81 6.19 1.52 4.22
CA GLU A 81 7.01 1.32 3.02
C GLU A 81 8.18 2.32 2.94
N GLY A 82 7.91 3.60 3.17
CA GLY A 82 8.93 4.66 3.20
C GLY A 82 9.98 4.40 4.27
N PHE A 83 9.56 4.00 5.47
CA PHE A 83 10.49 3.67 6.56
C PHE A 83 11.36 2.45 6.26
N VAL A 84 10.77 1.36 5.75
CA VAL A 84 11.50 0.15 5.34
C VAL A 84 12.52 0.48 4.26
N PHE A 85 12.15 1.33 3.31
CA PHE A 85 13.03 1.79 2.25
C PHE A 85 14.21 2.61 2.78
N GLN A 86 13.94 3.64 3.59
CA GLN A 86 14.99 4.47 4.20
C GLN A 86 15.98 3.62 5.01
N LYS A 87 15.47 2.72 5.86
CA LYS A 87 16.31 1.82 6.65
C LYS A 87 17.24 0.97 5.80
N LYS A 88 16.77 0.50 4.63
CA LYS A 88 17.59 -0.33 3.73
C LYS A 88 18.66 0.49 2.99
N ILE A 89 18.39 1.75 2.67
CA ILE A 89 19.41 2.67 2.13
C ILE A 89 20.52 2.87 3.17
N THR A 90 20.15 3.20 4.41
CA THR A 90 21.12 3.46 5.48
C THR A 90 22.03 2.25 5.75
N ASN A 91 21.46 1.04 5.81
CA ASN A 91 22.22 -0.18 6.06
C ASN A 91 23.00 -0.73 4.84
N GLY A 92 22.65 -0.32 3.62
CA GLY A 92 23.35 -0.75 2.40
C GLY A 92 24.57 0.11 2.05
N ASN A 93 24.68 1.30 2.66
CA ASN A 93 25.78 2.24 2.51
C ASN A 93 26.76 2.23 3.71
N SER A 94 26.66 1.24 4.60
CA SER A 94 27.57 0.96 5.73
C SER A 94 28.29 -0.35 5.50
#